data_AF-A0A7S1B9N6-F1
#
_entry.id   AF-A0A7S1B9N6-F1
#
_cell.length_a   1.000
_cell.length_b   1.000
_cell.length_c   1.000
_cell.angle_alpha   90.00
_cell.angle_beta   90.00
_cell.angle_gamma   90.00
#
_symmetry.space_group_name_H-M   'P 1'
#
loop_
_entity.id
_entity.type
_entity.pdbx_description
1 polymer ?
#
loop_
_entity_poly.entity_id
_entity_poly.type
_entity_poly.pdbx_seq_one_letter_code
_entity_poly.pdbx_strand_id
1 'polypeptide(L)'
;GPWTEEYRADSKGRVDAYFTRDYNMVQPGRQHVGVQGGFLVLRPDQKAYDEYVDIITEGDFDGGWGGKYGGFYGAMQFQGVVPYYYDTFHPRTAVELNRCRYNTMADNPMNVRGDQGEGKCRDSRETCEDCRKTDPADVYTAHFTVGQKPW
;
A
#
# COMPACT_ATOMS: atom_id res chain seq x y z
N GLY A 1 -4.00 18.74 8.43
CA GLY A 1 -2.94 18.08 7.64
C GLY A 1 -3.60 17.38 6.47
N PRO A 2 -3.07 17.47 5.24
CA PRO A 2 -3.81 17.14 4.04
C PRO A 2 -3.75 15.63 3.79
N TRP A 3 -4.43 14.87 4.64
CA TRP A 3 -4.99 13.59 4.23
C TRP A 3 -6.13 13.97 3.29
N THR A 4 -5.84 14.01 1.98
CA THR A 4 -6.83 14.37 0.97
C THR A 4 -8.06 13.47 1.17
N GLU A 5 -9.23 14.08 1.15
CA GLU A 5 -10.54 13.41 1.29
C GLU A 5 -10.75 12.27 0.29
N GLU A 6 -9.85 12.12 -0.68
CA GLU A 6 -9.82 11.11 -1.74
C GLU A 6 -9.64 9.66 -1.25
N TYR A 7 -8.96 9.43 -0.12
CA TYR A 7 -8.67 8.07 0.40
C TYR A 7 -9.48 7.67 1.63
N ARG A 8 -10.39 8.53 2.09
CA ARG A 8 -11.45 8.06 2.98
C ARG A 8 -12.44 7.32 2.10
N ALA A 9 -12.67 6.03 2.36
CA ALA A 9 -13.98 5.48 2.03
C ALA A 9 -15.00 6.48 2.58
N ASP A 10 -15.86 7.02 1.72
CA ASP A 10 -16.98 7.82 2.18
C ASP A 10 -17.68 6.94 3.22
N SER A 11 -17.66 7.36 4.49
CA SER A 11 -18.20 6.61 5.62
C SER A 11 -19.72 6.34 5.50
N LYS A 12 -20.33 6.79 4.40
CA LYS A 12 -21.69 6.48 3.96
C LYS A 12 -21.80 5.26 3.01
N GLY A 13 -20.68 4.67 2.57
CA GLY A 13 -20.60 3.54 1.63
C GLY A 13 -20.10 2.22 2.24
N ARG A 14 -20.19 1.13 1.47
CA ARG A 14 -19.70 -0.21 1.84
C ARG A 14 -18.17 -0.23 1.82
N VAL A 15 -17.55 -0.66 2.93
CA VAL A 15 -16.10 -0.95 3.00
C VAL A 15 -15.85 -2.45 2.91
N ASP A 16 -15.03 -2.84 1.95
CA ASP A 16 -14.67 -4.22 1.62
C ASP A 16 -13.24 -4.58 2.04
N ALA A 17 -12.33 -3.60 2.14
CA ALA A 17 -10.97 -3.86 2.59
C ALA A 17 -10.33 -2.73 3.40
N TYR A 18 -9.39 -3.14 4.25
CA TYR A 18 -8.42 -2.27 4.89
C TYR A 18 -7.01 -2.82 4.66
N PHE A 19 -6.10 -1.99 4.20
CA PHE A 19 -4.70 -2.35 3.96
C PHE A 19 -3.79 -1.17 4.24
N THR A 20 -2.47 -1.39 4.19
CA THR A 20 -1.46 -0.33 4.28
C THR A 20 -0.66 -0.30 2.98
N ARG A 21 -0.31 0.90 2.50
CA ARG A 21 0.52 1.08 1.30
C ARG A 21 2.01 1.00 1.62
N ASP A 22 2.80 0.56 0.64
CA ASP A 22 4.26 0.49 0.72
C ASP A 22 4.93 1.67 -0.01
N TYR A 23 4.99 2.82 0.67
CA TYR A 23 5.65 4.02 0.13
C TYR A 23 7.18 3.94 0.10
N ASN A 24 7.78 2.95 0.75
CA ASN A 24 9.22 2.76 0.68
C ASN A 24 9.62 2.04 -0.61
N MET A 25 8.74 1.24 -1.21
CA MET A 25 9.04 0.55 -2.47
C MET A 25 8.60 1.29 -3.74
N VAL A 26 7.79 2.34 -3.63
CA VAL A 26 7.40 3.13 -4.80
C VAL A 26 8.62 3.79 -5.44
N GLN A 27 8.72 3.72 -6.78
CA GLN A 27 9.77 4.44 -7.50
C GLN A 27 9.50 5.95 -7.42
N PRO A 28 10.55 6.79 -7.31
CA PRO A 28 10.42 8.23 -7.37
C PRO A 28 9.58 8.70 -8.56
N GLY A 29 8.54 9.51 -8.32
CA GLY A 29 7.70 10.04 -9.40
C GLY A 29 6.50 9.17 -9.79
N ARG A 30 6.35 7.97 -9.22
CA ARG A 30 5.19 7.10 -9.48
C ARG A 30 4.09 7.33 -8.45
N GLN A 31 2.84 7.30 -8.91
CA GLN A 31 1.65 7.47 -8.06
C GLN A 31 0.97 6.13 -7.69
N HIS A 32 1.25 5.06 -8.44
CA HIS A 32 0.70 3.73 -8.15
C HIS A 32 1.55 3.01 -7.11
N VAL A 33 1.11 3.10 -5.85
CA VAL A 33 1.81 2.52 -4.71
C VAL A 33 1.26 1.12 -4.41
N GLY A 34 2.15 0.15 -4.22
CA GLY A 34 1.78 -1.20 -3.79
C GLY A 34 1.21 -1.23 -2.37
N VAL A 35 0.60 -2.34 -1.99
CA VAL A 35 0.28 -2.62 -0.57
C VAL A 35 1.41 -3.36 0.12
N GLN A 36 1.57 -3.17 1.42
CA GLN A 36 2.44 -4.00 2.23
C GLN A 36 1.80 -5.39 2.39
N GLY A 37 2.54 -6.45 2.06
CA GLY A 37 1.99 -7.82 2.03
C GLY A 37 1.61 -8.43 3.39
N GLY A 38 1.94 -7.78 4.51
CA GLY A 38 1.76 -8.31 5.86
C GLY A 38 0.39 -8.07 6.50
N PHE A 39 -0.49 -7.28 5.88
CA PHE A 39 -1.76 -6.89 6.49
C PHE A 39 -2.86 -6.65 5.46
N LEU A 40 -3.97 -7.33 5.66
CA LEU A 40 -5.21 -7.14 4.93
C LEU A 40 -6.36 -7.54 5.83
N VAL A 41 -7.31 -6.64 6.02
CA VAL A 41 -8.65 -6.97 6.51
C VAL A 41 -9.57 -6.94 5.32
N LEU A 42 -10.35 -7.99 5.11
CA LEU A 42 -11.25 -8.10 3.98
C LEU A 42 -12.63 -8.57 4.42
N ARG A 43 -13.65 -8.12 3.71
CA ARG A 43 -14.99 -8.70 3.75
C ARG A 43 -15.03 -9.89 2.79
N PRO A 44 -15.28 -11.12 3.27
CA PRO A 44 -15.38 -12.27 2.38
C PRO A 44 -16.54 -12.09 1.39
N ASP A 45 -16.26 -12.30 0.11
CA ASP A 45 -17.21 -12.14 -0.98
C ASP A 45 -16.78 -13.06 -2.14
N GLN A 46 -17.65 -13.98 -2.55
CA GLN A 46 -17.31 -14.97 -3.60
C GLN A 46 -17.09 -14.28 -4.95
N LYS A 47 -17.86 -13.24 -5.27
CA LYS A 47 -17.73 -12.51 -6.53
C LYS A 47 -16.37 -11.80 -6.60
N ALA A 48 -15.94 -11.19 -5.49
CA ALA A 48 -14.61 -10.58 -5.43
C ALA A 48 -13.49 -11.61 -5.62
N TYR A 49 -13.63 -12.81 -5.06
CA TYR A 49 -12.68 -13.91 -5.29
C TYR A 49 -12.63 -14.31 -6.78
N ASP A 50 -13.78 -14.52 -7.41
CA ASP A 50 -13.85 -14.89 -8.83
C ASP A 50 -13.21 -13.81 -9.72
N GLU A 51 -13.47 -12.53 -9.44
CA GLU A 51 -12.84 -11.41 -10.15
C GLU A 51 -11.31 -11.36 -9.98
N TYR A 52 -10.79 -11.66 -8.78
CA TYR A 52 -9.34 -11.78 -8.58
C TYR A 52 -8.75 -12.94 -9.40
N VAL A 53 -9.45 -14.08 -9.49
CA VAL A 53 -9.02 -15.22 -10.32
C VAL A 53 -8.99 -14.82 -11.79
N ASP A 54 -10.02 -14.14 -12.28
CA ASP A 54 -10.08 -13.65 -13.66
C ASP A 54 -8.91 -12.70 -13.97
N ILE A 55 -8.65 -11.70 -13.11
CA ILE A 55 -7.52 -10.76 -13.28
C ILE A 55 -6.17 -11.50 -13.33
N ILE A 56 -5.97 -12.45 -12.42
CA ILE A 56 -4.70 -13.19 -12.34
C ILE A 56 -4.51 -14.10 -13.56
N THR A 57 -5.58 -14.74 -14.04
CA THR A 57 -5.53 -15.69 -15.15
C THR A 57 -5.53 -15.04 -16.52
N GLU A 58 -6.08 -13.83 -16.66
CA GLU A 58 -5.90 -12.97 -17.85
C GLU A 58 -4.42 -12.67 -18.07
N GLY A 59 -3.67 -12.45 -16.98
CA GLY A 59 -2.22 -12.30 -17.04
C GLY A 59 -1.74 -10.98 -17.64
N ASP A 60 -2.59 -9.93 -17.63
CA ASP A 60 -2.24 -8.59 -18.08
C ASP A 60 -1.25 -7.90 -17.13
N PHE A 61 0.02 -8.33 -17.22
CA PHE A 61 1.15 -7.78 -16.51
C PHE A 61 2.20 -7.25 -17.50
N ASP A 62 1.89 -6.17 -18.21
CA ASP A 62 2.87 -5.41 -19.00
C ASP A 62 3.19 -4.07 -18.32
N GLY A 63 4.38 -3.94 -17.74
CA GLY A 63 4.75 -2.75 -16.95
C GLY A 63 4.08 -2.65 -15.57
N GLY A 64 3.35 -3.69 -15.15
CA GLY A 64 2.53 -3.74 -13.94
C GLY A 64 1.14 -4.28 -14.23
N TRP A 65 0.34 -4.54 -13.20
CA TRP A 65 -1.07 -4.87 -13.40
C TRP A 65 -1.79 -3.73 -14.15
N GLY A 66 -2.36 -4.05 -15.31
CA GLY A 66 -2.99 -3.07 -16.22
C GLY A 66 -2.09 -1.90 -16.60
N GLY A 67 -0.76 -2.12 -16.67
CA GLY A 67 0.23 -1.07 -16.97
C GLY A 67 0.48 -0.05 -15.87
N LYS A 68 -0.04 -0.26 -14.66
CA LYS A 68 -0.04 0.75 -13.58
C LYS A 68 0.75 0.32 -12.34
N TYR A 69 0.43 -0.85 -11.77
CA TYR A 69 1.00 -1.31 -10.50
C TYR A 69 2.21 -2.21 -10.75
N GLY A 70 3.33 -1.58 -11.14
CA GLY A 70 4.57 -2.25 -11.51
C GLY A 70 5.83 -1.50 -11.08
N GLY A 71 6.98 -2.12 -11.31
CA GLY A 71 8.29 -1.49 -11.05
C GLY A 71 8.76 -1.53 -9.59
N PHE A 72 8.08 -2.27 -8.72
CA PHE A 72 8.50 -2.52 -7.33
C PHE A 72 8.56 -4.01 -7.03
N TYR A 73 9.33 -4.41 -6.01
CA TYR A 73 9.42 -5.81 -5.58
C TYR A 73 8.02 -6.29 -5.18
N GLY A 74 7.66 -7.53 -5.52
CA GLY A 74 6.32 -8.06 -5.21
C GLY A 74 5.18 -7.47 -6.06
N ALA A 75 5.44 -6.59 -7.04
CA ALA A 75 4.40 -6.01 -7.89
C ALA A 75 3.58 -7.07 -8.66
N MET A 76 4.22 -8.13 -9.17
CA MET A 76 3.55 -9.27 -9.83
C MET A 76 2.72 -10.15 -8.88
N GLN A 77 2.71 -9.84 -7.58
CA GLN A 77 2.11 -10.67 -6.55
C GLN A 77 1.01 -9.87 -5.84
N PHE A 78 0.70 -10.28 -4.61
CA PHE A 78 -0.22 -9.63 -3.70
C PHE A 78 -0.05 -8.10 -3.62
N GLN A 79 1.21 -7.62 -3.57
CA GLN A 79 1.50 -6.21 -3.34
C GLN A 79 1.03 -5.30 -4.48
N GLY A 80 0.98 -5.80 -5.72
CA GLY A 80 0.46 -5.03 -6.86
C GLY A 80 -0.99 -5.34 -7.21
N VAL A 81 -1.45 -6.59 -7.08
CA VAL A 81 -2.81 -6.97 -7.53
C VAL A 81 -3.90 -6.43 -6.62
N VAL A 82 -3.66 -6.38 -5.31
CA VAL A 82 -4.64 -5.84 -4.34
C VAL A 82 -4.98 -4.38 -4.62
N PRO A 83 -4.00 -3.46 -4.72
CA PRO A 83 -4.32 -2.08 -5.02
C PRO A 83 -4.83 -1.89 -6.44
N TYR A 84 -4.39 -2.69 -7.41
CA TYR A 84 -4.95 -2.66 -8.76
C TYR A 84 -6.46 -2.95 -8.75
N TYR A 85 -6.90 -3.97 -8.02
CA TYR A 85 -8.31 -4.32 -7.87
C TYR A 85 -9.15 -3.19 -7.26
N TYR A 86 -8.74 -2.69 -6.09
CA TYR A 86 -9.51 -1.68 -5.35
C TYR A 86 -9.40 -0.27 -5.95
N ASP A 87 -8.33 0.07 -6.65
CA ASP A 87 -8.19 1.39 -7.26
C ASP A 87 -8.83 1.46 -8.67
N THR A 88 -8.89 0.33 -9.39
CA THR A 88 -9.37 0.28 -10.79
C THR A 88 -10.81 -0.20 -10.91
N PHE A 89 -11.16 -1.29 -10.24
CA PHE A 89 -12.47 -1.96 -10.43
C PHE A 89 -13.46 -1.66 -9.30
N HIS A 90 -12.95 -1.50 -8.08
CA HIS A 90 -13.77 -1.21 -6.88
C HIS A 90 -13.35 0.07 -6.15
N PRO A 91 -13.26 1.22 -6.86
CA PRO A 91 -12.81 2.47 -6.25
C PRO A 91 -13.73 2.87 -5.10
N ARG A 92 -13.12 3.35 -4.01
CA ARG A 92 -13.79 3.82 -2.78
C ARG A 92 -14.45 2.72 -1.93
N THR A 93 -14.15 1.44 -2.18
CA THR A 93 -14.56 0.34 -1.28
C THR A 93 -13.44 -0.12 -0.36
N ALA A 94 -12.22 0.40 -0.49
CA ALA A 94 -11.12 0.11 0.41
C ALA A 94 -10.65 1.36 1.18
N VAL A 95 -10.05 1.12 2.34
CA VAL A 95 -9.47 2.14 3.20
C VAL A 95 -7.99 1.85 3.39
N GLU A 96 -7.16 2.84 3.08
CA GLU A 96 -5.76 2.83 3.48
C GLU A 96 -5.65 3.21 4.97
N LEU A 97 -5.09 2.30 5.77
CA LEU A 97 -4.77 2.54 7.17
C LEU A 97 -3.41 3.25 7.30
N ASN A 98 -3.21 3.91 8.44
CA ASN A 98 -1.92 4.49 8.77
C ASN A 98 -0.88 3.37 8.97
N ARG A 99 0.03 3.22 8.00
CA ARG A 99 1.07 2.18 8.00
C ARG A 99 2.12 2.33 9.11
N CYS A 100 2.26 3.52 9.69
CA CYS A 100 3.19 3.73 10.79
C CYS A 100 2.64 3.15 12.10
N ARG A 101 1.31 2.99 12.20
CA ARG A 101 0.62 2.41 13.37
C ARG A 101 0.18 0.97 13.16
N TYR A 102 -0.28 0.63 11.95
CA TYR A 102 -0.69 -0.72 11.55
C TYR A 102 0.30 -1.26 10.54
N ASN A 103 0.67 -2.55 10.64
CA ASN A 103 1.57 -3.22 9.70
C ASN A 103 2.93 -2.53 9.55
N THR A 104 3.42 -1.88 10.61
CA THR A 104 4.58 -1.00 10.48
C THR A 104 5.84 -1.79 10.17
N MET A 105 6.57 -1.32 9.15
CA MET A 105 7.88 -1.84 8.78
C MET A 105 9.00 -0.91 9.27
N ALA A 106 8.66 0.14 10.05
CA ALA A 106 9.54 1.27 10.33
C ALA A 106 10.17 1.83 9.04
N ASP A 107 9.36 2.01 7.99
CA ASP A 107 9.82 2.37 6.66
C ASP A 107 10.17 3.85 6.50
N ASN A 108 11.08 4.14 5.56
CA ASN A 108 11.45 5.50 5.15
C ASN A 108 10.79 5.85 3.79
N PRO A 109 9.72 6.66 3.76
CA PRO A 109 9.02 7.01 2.53
C PRO A 109 9.69 8.13 1.71
N MET A 110 10.81 8.68 2.18
CA MET A 110 11.42 9.85 1.56
C MET A 110 12.29 9.48 0.35
N ASN A 111 12.34 10.38 -0.64
CA ASN A 111 13.20 10.28 -1.81
C ASN A 111 14.62 10.79 -1.53
N VAL A 112 15.21 10.34 -0.43
CA VAL A 112 16.59 10.61 -0.04
C VAL A 112 17.28 9.31 0.36
N ARG A 113 18.57 9.18 0.03
CA ARG A 113 19.37 8.02 0.45
C ARG A 113 19.78 8.20 1.91
N GLY A 114 19.48 7.20 2.76
CA GLY A 114 19.96 7.12 4.15
C GLY A 114 19.05 7.78 5.20
N ASP A 115 19.62 8.06 6.36
CA ASP A 115 18.92 8.61 7.55
C ASP A 115 18.86 10.15 7.58
N GLN A 116 19.39 10.83 6.55
CA GLN A 116 19.39 12.28 6.51
C GLN A 116 18.06 12.81 6.00
N GLY A 117 17.43 13.64 6.83
CA GLY A 117 16.08 14.14 6.66
C GLY A 117 15.88 15.17 5.55
N GLU A 118 14.60 15.44 5.33
CA GLU A 118 14.03 16.44 4.42
C GLU A 118 14.29 16.18 2.93
N GLY A 119 13.39 15.37 2.36
CA GLY A 119 13.22 15.22 0.92
C GLY A 119 11.75 15.04 0.58
N LYS A 120 11.39 15.31 -0.68
CA LYS A 120 10.05 14.97 -1.19
C LYS A 120 9.78 13.48 -0.97
N CYS A 121 8.52 13.13 -0.81
CA CYS A 121 8.11 11.73 -0.73
C CYS A 121 8.40 11.03 -2.05
N ARG A 122 8.67 9.72 -2.00
CA ARG A 122 8.94 8.93 -3.22
C ARG A 122 7.77 8.96 -4.21
N ASP A 123 6.55 9.05 -3.69
CA ASP A 123 5.33 9.21 -4.49
C ASP A 123 5.03 10.65 -4.94
N SER A 124 6.00 11.56 -4.80
CA SER A 124 5.93 12.97 -5.20
C SER A 124 5.09 13.86 -4.30
N ARG A 125 4.55 13.36 -3.18
CA ARG A 125 3.94 14.23 -2.17
C ARG A 125 4.99 15.16 -1.54
N GLU A 126 4.55 16.36 -1.16
CA GLU A 126 5.42 17.34 -0.50
C GLU A 126 5.76 16.91 0.94
N THR A 127 4.87 16.17 1.61
CA THR A 127 5.08 15.66 2.98
C THR A 127 4.53 14.24 3.13
N CYS A 128 5.22 13.44 3.94
CA CYS A 128 4.86 12.07 4.30
C CYS A 128 5.40 11.76 5.69
N GLU A 129 4.76 10.81 6.36
CA GLU A 129 5.10 10.38 7.71
C GLU A 129 6.27 9.38 7.68
N ASP A 130 7.38 9.72 8.34
CA ASP A 130 8.55 8.85 8.53
C ASP A 130 8.29 7.84 9.66
N CYS A 131 7.96 6.59 9.29
CA CYS A 131 7.51 5.60 10.27
C CYS A 131 8.60 5.17 11.25
N ARG A 132 9.88 5.45 10.97
CA ARG A 132 11.00 5.22 11.90
C ARG A 132 10.91 6.09 13.17
N LYS A 133 10.16 7.19 13.10
CA LYS A 133 9.99 8.16 14.20
C LYS A 133 8.73 7.91 15.03
N THR A 134 7.94 6.89 14.69
CA THR A 134 6.71 6.54 15.42
C THR A 134 7.07 6.04 16.81
N ASP A 135 6.40 6.55 17.84
CA ASP A 135 6.54 5.99 19.19
C ASP A 135 6.07 4.53 19.18
N PRO A 136 6.87 3.55 19.65
CA PRO A 136 6.45 2.16 19.75
C PRO A 136 5.13 1.97 20.52
N ALA A 137 4.77 2.87 21.45
CA ALA A 137 3.50 2.83 22.16
C ALA A 137 2.28 3.09 21.26
N ASP A 138 2.47 3.72 20.11
CA ASP A 138 1.43 4.01 19.11
C ASP A 138 1.33 2.93 18.00
N VAL A 139 2.16 1.87 18.07
CA VAL A 139 2.21 0.78 17.11
C VAL A 139 1.32 -0.38 17.56
N TYR A 140 0.34 -0.75 16.72
CA TYR A 140 -0.60 -1.84 16.99
C TYR A 140 -0.15 -3.18 16.39
N THR A 141 0.50 -3.16 15.23
CA THR A 141 1.04 -4.37 14.58
C THR A 141 2.33 -4.06 13.83
N ALA A 142 3.29 -5.00 13.86
CA ALA A 142 4.60 -4.87 13.24
C ALA A 142 4.81 -5.91 12.12
N HIS A 143 5.50 -5.51 11.06
CA HIS A 143 5.73 -6.32 9.86
C HIS A 143 7.23 -6.52 9.61
N PHE A 144 7.73 -7.68 10.01
CA PHE A 144 9.15 -8.06 9.87
C PHE A 144 9.47 -8.51 8.44
N THR A 145 9.72 -7.55 7.54
CA THR A 145 10.03 -7.84 6.13
C THR A 145 11.26 -7.13 5.55
N VAL A 146 11.80 -6.12 6.24
CA VAL A 146 12.97 -5.33 5.76
C VAL A 146 14.30 -6.05 6.06
N GLY A 147 14.26 -7.25 6.67
CA GLY A 147 15.43 -8.06 7.00
C GLY A 147 15.12 -9.55 7.13
N GLN A 148 15.94 -10.27 7.92
CA GLN A 148 15.70 -11.67 8.25
C GLN A 148 14.45 -11.82 9.12
N LYS A 149 13.84 -13.01 9.06
CA LYS A 149 12.75 -13.34 9.97
C LYS A 149 13.31 -13.49 11.40
N PRO A 150 12.52 -13.18 12.45
CA PRO A 150 13.03 -13.20 13.83
C PRO A 150 13.45 -14.57 14.39
N TRP A 151 13.26 -15.66 13.65
CA TRP A 151 13.48 -17.05 14.09
C TRP A 151 14.60 -17.74 13.30
#